data_AF-A0A9W2YF43-F1
#
_entry.id   AF-A0A9W2YF43-F1
#
_cell.length_a   1.000
_cell.length_b   1.000
_cell.length_c   1.000
_cell.angle_alpha   90.00
_cell.angle_beta   90.00
_cell.angle_gamma   90.00
#
_symmetry.space_group_name_H-M   'P 1'
#
loop_
_entity.id
_entity.type
_entity.pdbx_description
1 polymer ?
#
loop_
_entity_poly.entity_id
_entity_poly.type
_entity_poly.pdbx_seq_one_letter_code
_entity_poly.pdbx_strand_id
1 'polypeptide(L)'
;MIVLLFIMSAVHAELASAHLHKLTTASIAFSQKLYKRVAATEPNIVYSPYSIHSALTMMLLGARGDTAAELRKTLRVTSFGRSLHPTYSELISEINSVTEVELKTADAIFVNPYFLVAPHFIQDTYFYYKALTVNIELQATGGPEKQVNDFIAGKTRNIIQDVLSPGSIDSNTAMILINTIYFNGTWEQTFNEGRTELDDFNKLDGTLRKNAV
;
A
#
# COMPACT_ATOMS: atom_id res chain seq x y z
N MET A 1 40.61 -1.12 -10.44
CA MET A 1 39.19 -0.91 -10.81
C MET A 1 38.21 -1.72 -9.95
N ILE A 2 38.55 -2.95 -9.52
CA ILE A 2 37.68 -3.82 -8.69
C ILE A 2 37.48 -3.29 -7.25
N VAL A 3 38.52 -2.78 -6.59
CA VAL A 3 38.43 -2.26 -5.20
C VAL A 3 37.49 -1.04 -5.10
N LEU A 4 37.47 -0.17 -6.11
CA LEU A 4 36.60 1.00 -6.13
C LEU A 4 35.11 0.61 -6.27
N LEU A 5 34.83 -0.43 -7.06
CA LEU A 5 33.48 -0.98 -7.26
C LEU A 5 32.94 -1.63 -5.99
N PHE A 6 33.77 -2.40 -5.27
CA PHE A 6 33.38 -3.01 -3.99
C PHE A 6 33.14 -1.98 -2.87
N ILE A 7 33.97 -0.94 -2.79
CA ILE A 7 33.75 0.15 -1.83
C ILE A 7 32.47 0.91 -2.18
N MET A 8 32.24 1.20 -3.47
CA MET A 8 30.99 1.83 -3.90
C MET A 8 29.77 0.95 -3.61
N SER A 9 29.84 -0.37 -3.80
CA SER A 9 28.72 -1.27 -3.48
C SER A 9 28.45 -1.38 -1.98
N ALA A 10 29.50 -1.46 -1.16
CA ALA A 10 29.36 -1.53 0.30
C ALA A 10 28.80 -0.22 0.89
N VAL A 11 29.34 0.92 0.45
CA VAL A 11 28.82 2.25 0.82
C VAL A 11 27.39 2.44 0.32
N HIS A 12 27.06 1.95 -0.87
CA HIS A 12 25.70 1.98 -1.40
C HIS A 12 24.74 1.13 -0.54
N ALA A 13 25.12 -0.09 -0.17
CA ALA A 13 24.31 -0.96 0.69
C ALA A 13 24.12 -0.37 2.11
N GLU A 14 25.15 0.27 2.67
CA GLU A 14 25.06 0.94 3.97
C GLU A 14 24.15 2.18 3.92
N LEU A 15 24.28 3.00 2.87
CA LEU A 15 23.41 4.15 2.62
C LEU A 15 21.97 3.73 2.34
N ALA A 16 21.77 2.64 1.60
CA ALA A 16 20.48 2.04 1.34
C ALA A 16 19.81 1.60 2.65
N SER A 17 20.52 0.84 3.48
CA SER A 17 20.08 0.44 4.81
C SER A 17 19.70 1.64 5.70
N ALA A 18 20.49 2.72 5.68
CA ALA A 18 20.19 3.94 6.43
C ALA A 18 18.92 4.64 5.91
N HIS A 19 18.74 4.75 4.60
CA HIS A 19 17.53 5.33 4.01
C HIS A 19 16.29 4.48 4.28
N LEU A 20 16.42 3.15 4.21
CA LEU A 20 15.33 2.21 4.48
C LEU A 20 14.93 2.29 5.96
N HIS A 21 15.88 2.31 6.88
CA HIS A 21 15.62 2.50 8.31
C HIS A 21 14.89 3.82 8.59
N LYS A 22 15.33 4.90 7.95
CA LYS A 22 14.68 6.21 8.03
C LYS A 22 13.25 6.17 7.47
N LEU A 23 13.04 5.44 6.37
CA LEU A 23 11.72 5.33 5.73
C LEU A 23 10.76 4.54 6.61
N THR A 24 11.22 3.43 7.18
CA THR A 24 10.47 2.65 8.17
C THR A 24 10.09 3.49 9.37
N THR A 25 11.00 4.31 9.90
CA THR A 25 10.71 5.24 11.00
C THR A 25 9.62 6.25 10.62
N ALA A 26 9.69 6.82 9.41
CA ALA A 26 8.67 7.74 8.89
C ALA A 26 7.30 7.06 8.75
N SER A 27 7.28 5.84 8.20
CA SER A 27 6.08 5.01 8.03
C SER A 27 5.43 4.65 9.37
N ILE A 28 6.22 4.24 10.37
CA ILE A 28 5.73 3.97 11.73
C ILE A 28 5.11 5.22 12.35
N ALA A 29 5.79 6.37 12.26
CA ALA A 29 5.28 7.62 12.84
C ALA A 29 4.00 8.12 12.16
N PHE A 30 3.85 7.91 10.85
CA PHE A 30 2.60 8.13 10.11
C PHE A 30 1.51 7.17 10.59
N SER A 31 1.82 5.87 10.65
CA SER A 31 0.91 4.79 11.07
C SER A 31 0.35 5.03 12.47
N GLN A 32 1.19 5.39 13.44
CA GLN A 32 0.76 5.67 14.80
C GLN A 32 -0.25 6.83 14.87
N LYS A 33 -0.09 7.84 14.03
CA LYS A 33 -1.06 8.94 13.93
C LYS A 33 -2.36 8.50 13.26
N LEU A 34 -2.27 7.72 12.19
CA LEU A 34 -3.43 7.18 11.49
C LEU A 34 -4.24 6.25 12.40
N TYR A 35 -3.57 5.31 13.07
CA TYR A 35 -4.18 4.39 14.03
C TYR A 35 -5.00 5.14 15.09
N LYS A 36 -4.43 6.16 15.73
CA LYS A 36 -5.15 6.96 16.74
C LYS A 36 -6.41 7.62 16.19
N ARG A 37 -6.43 7.97 14.90
CA ARG A 37 -7.59 8.58 14.26
C ARG A 37 -8.67 7.55 13.96
N VAL A 38 -8.30 6.40 13.41
CA VAL A 38 -9.23 5.32 13.04
C VAL A 38 -9.78 4.62 14.30
N ALA A 39 -8.95 4.40 15.32
CA ALA A 39 -9.35 3.77 16.57
C ALA A 39 -10.31 4.61 17.42
N ALA A 40 -10.52 5.88 17.06
CA ALA A 40 -11.55 6.70 17.68
C ALA A 40 -12.96 6.38 17.16
N THR A 41 -13.09 5.70 16.02
CA THR A 41 -14.39 5.44 15.36
C THR A 41 -14.64 3.96 15.11
N GLU A 42 -13.60 3.16 14.90
CA GLU A 42 -13.73 1.75 14.52
C GLU A 42 -13.42 0.80 15.70
N PRO A 43 -14.28 -0.19 15.98
CA PRO A 43 -14.07 -1.15 17.07
C PRO A 43 -13.01 -2.21 16.74
N ASN A 44 -12.85 -2.56 15.45
CA ASN A 44 -11.85 -3.49 14.95
C ASN A 44 -11.10 -2.84 13.79
N ILE A 45 -9.78 -2.97 13.77
CA ILE A 45 -8.94 -2.26 12.81
C ILE A 45 -7.94 -3.22 12.21
N VAL A 46 -7.95 -3.31 10.89
CA VAL A 46 -6.89 -3.95 10.11
C VAL A 46 -6.57 -3.04 8.93
N TYR A 47 -5.29 -2.68 8.77
CA TYR A 47 -4.79 -1.99 7.60
C TYR A 47 -3.29 -2.22 7.48
N SER A 48 -2.76 -1.97 6.28
CA SER A 48 -1.32 -2.00 6.02
C SER A 48 -0.75 -0.58 6.05
N PRO A 49 0.10 -0.25 7.03
CA PRO A 49 0.75 1.05 7.08
C PRO A 49 1.62 1.31 5.86
N TYR A 50 2.36 0.28 5.42
CA TYR A 50 3.20 0.31 4.23
C TYR A 50 2.38 0.69 2.99
N SER A 51 1.24 0.02 2.77
CA SER A 51 0.35 0.24 1.63
C SER A 51 -0.06 1.69 1.48
N ILE A 52 -0.65 2.25 2.54
CA ILE A 52 -1.19 3.61 2.52
C ILE A 52 -0.06 4.62 2.34
N HIS A 53 1.05 4.41 3.03
CA HIS A 53 2.20 5.31 2.95
C HIS A 53 2.87 5.26 1.56
N SER A 54 3.03 4.06 0.98
CA SER A 54 3.55 3.88 -0.38
C SER A 54 2.69 4.59 -1.42
N ALA A 55 1.37 4.35 -1.39
CA ALA A 55 0.41 4.95 -2.30
C ALA A 55 0.45 6.50 -2.24
N LEU A 56 0.39 7.07 -1.04
CA LEU A 56 0.46 8.52 -0.85
C LEU A 56 1.85 9.10 -1.21
N THR A 57 2.93 8.34 -0.99
CA THR A 57 4.28 8.76 -1.40
C THR A 57 4.40 8.75 -2.91
N MET A 58 3.83 7.78 -3.61
CA MET A 58 3.81 7.73 -5.07
C MET A 58 3.16 9.00 -5.68
N MET A 59 2.11 9.54 -5.04
CA MET A 59 1.50 10.81 -5.49
C MET A 59 2.48 12.01 -5.47
N LEU A 60 3.56 11.96 -4.67
CA LEU A 60 4.57 13.02 -4.66
C LEU A 60 5.34 13.17 -5.98
N LEU A 61 5.32 12.16 -6.84
CA LEU A 61 5.90 12.24 -8.19
C LEU A 61 5.16 13.29 -9.05
N GLY A 62 3.84 13.40 -8.89
CA GLY A 62 3.00 14.37 -9.59
C GLY A 62 2.73 15.66 -8.81
N ALA A 63 2.76 15.61 -7.47
CA ALA A 63 2.43 16.77 -6.64
C ALA A 63 3.51 17.87 -6.67
N ARG A 64 3.09 19.13 -6.62
CA ARG A 64 3.96 20.33 -6.55
C ARG A 64 3.42 21.32 -5.51
N GLY A 65 4.20 22.34 -5.17
CA GLY A 65 3.81 23.41 -4.24
C GLY A 65 3.31 22.88 -2.89
N ASP A 66 2.22 23.47 -2.41
CA ASP A 66 1.64 23.17 -1.10
C ASP A 66 1.18 21.71 -0.98
N THR A 67 0.56 21.14 -2.02
CA THR A 67 0.16 19.71 -2.04
C THR A 67 1.36 18.80 -1.78
N ALA A 68 2.49 19.08 -2.42
CA ALA A 68 3.73 18.33 -2.20
C ALA A 68 4.33 18.55 -0.80
N ALA A 69 4.17 19.75 -0.22
CA ALA A 69 4.66 20.07 1.11
C ALA A 69 3.84 19.37 2.20
N GLU A 70 2.51 19.39 2.07
CA GLU A 70 1.58 18.73 3.00
C GLU A 70 1.75 17.22 2.99
N LEU A 71 1.82 16.60 1.82
CA LEU A 71 2.09 15.16 1.69
C LEU A 71 3.42 14.80 2.35
N ARG A 72 4.51 15.51 2.05
CA ARG A 72 5.83 15.24 2.67
C ARG A 72 5.80 15.37 4.18
N LYS A 73 5.12 16.39 4.72
CA LYS A 73 4.99 16.61 6.15
C LYS A 73 4.18 15.51 6.82
N THR A 74 3.03 15.15 6.24
CA THR A 74 2.13 14.11 6.78
C THR A 74 2.79 12.74 6.77
N LEU A 75 3.45 12.39 5.67
CA LEU A 75 4.18 11.12 5.49
C LEU A 75 5.52 11.08 6.23
N ARG A 76 5.96 12.19 6.84
CA ARG A 76 7.23 12.30 7.58
C ARG A 76 8.48 12.09 6.71
N VAL A 77 8.42 12.47 5.43
CA VAL A 77 9.48 12.27 4.43
C VAL A 77 10.16 13.56 3.97
N THR A 78 10.04 14.65 4.73
CA THR A 78 10.58 15.98 4.37
C THR A 78 12.09 16.00 4.14
N SER A 79 12.84 15.09 4.79
CA SER A 79 14.31 15.06 4.74
C SER A 79 14.89 14.03 3.76
N PHE A 80 14.07 13.43 2.89
CA PHE A 80 14.56 12.45 1.89
C PHE A 80 15.07 13.09 0.60
N GLY A 81 14.63 14.30 0.25
CA GLY A 81 15.01 14.91 -1.03
C GLY A 81 14.71 13.98 -2.21
N ARG A 82 15.74 13.68 -3.03
CA ARG A 82 15.61 12.82 -4.22
C ARG A 82 15.72 11.32 -3.94
N SER A 83 16.15 10.90 -2.76
CA SER A 83 16.30 9.46 -2.46
C SER A 83 14.97 8.77 -2.13
N LEU A 84 13.89 9.52 -1.89
CA LEU A 84 12.60 8.99 -1.45
C LEU A 84 12.06 7.85 -2.34
N HIS A 85 11.92 8.10 -3.65
CA HIS A 85 11.34 7.13 -4.58
C HIS A 85 12.28 5.95 -4.88
N PRO A 86 13.60 6.15 -5.06
CA PRO A 86 14.57 5.05 -5.08
C PRO A 86 14.50 4.14 -3.85
N THR A 87 14.43 4.71 -2.64
CA THR A 87 14.31 3.92 -1.39
C THR A 87 13.00 3.14 -1.34
N TYR A 88 11.90 3.71 -1.85
CA TYR A 88 10.65 2.97 -1.98
C TYR A 88 10.74 1.81 -2.96
N SER A 89 11.40 2.01 -4.10
CA SER A 89 11.62 0.95 -5.09
C SER A 89 12.45 -0.19 -4.52
N GLU A 90 13.42 0.09 -3.66
CA GLU A 90 14.20 -0.91 -2.94
C GLU A 90 13.32 -1.69 -1.96
N LEU A 91 12.56 -0.99 -1.11
CA LEU A 91 11.63 -1.62 -0.17
C LEU A 91 10.60 -2.53 -0.89
N ILE A 92 10.06 -2.07 -2.03
CA ILE A 92 9.14 -2.86 -2.86
C ILE A 92 9.83 -4.12 -3.41
N SER A 93 11.09 -3.99 -3.81
CA SER A 93 11.88 -5.14 -4.28
C SER A 93 12.11 -6.15 -3.16
N GLU A 94 12.43 -5.69 -1.95
CA GLU A 94 12.59 -6.56 -0.78
C GLU A 94 11.28 -7.28 -0.45
N ILE A 95 10.18 -6.53 -0.34
CA ILE A 95 8.84 -7.07 -0.04
C ILE A 95 8.43 -8.14 -1.06
N ASN A 96 8.62 -7.86 -2.36
CA ASN A 96 8.24 -8.78 -3.42
C ASN A 96 9.23 -9.95 -3.59
N SER A 97 10.39 -9.92 -2.92
CA SER A 97 11.36 -11.02 -2.92
C SER A 97 11.11 -12.04 -1.80
N VAL A 98 10.21 -11.75 -0.85
CA VAL A 98 9.84 -12.67 0.23
C VAL A 98 9.16 -13.89 -0.37
N THR A 99 9.63 -15.10 0.00
CA THR A 99 9.12 -16.38 -0.54
C THR A 99 8.56 -17.30 0.54
N GLU A 100 8.85 -17.01 1.80
CA GLU A 100 8.49 -17.77 2.98
C GLU A 100 6.99 -17.66 3.32
N VAL A 101 6.36 -16.58 2.86
CA VAL A 101 4.93 -16.32 3.00
C VAL A 101 4.37 -15.92 1.64
N GLU A 102 3.06 -16.11 1.46
CA GLU A 102 2.39 -15.52 0.31
C GLU A 102 2.07 -14.06 0.60
N LEU A 103 2.96 -13.16 0.13
CA LEU A 103 2.77 -11.72 0.18
C LEU A 103 2.60 -11.19 -1.25
N LYS A 104 1.42 -10.63 -1.54
CA LYS A 104 1.11 -10.04 -2.84
C LYS A 104 0.74 -8.60 -2.66
N THR A 105 1.48 -7.71 -3.32
CA THR A 105 1.18 -6.29 -3.38
C THR A 105 0.84 -5.91 -4.82
N ALA A 106 -0.12 -5.02 -5.00
CA ALA A 106 -0.39 -4.43 -6.30
C ALA A 106 -0.90 -3.00 -6.18
N ASP A 107 -0.18 -2.10 -6.84
CA ASP A 107 -0.53 -0.71 -7.02
C ASP A 107 -1.08 -0.47 -8.43
N ALA A 108 -2.13 0.33 -8.53
CA ALA A 108 -2.68 0.76 -9.81
C ALA A 108 -3.26 2.17 -9.72
N ILE A 109 -3.17 2.86 -10.85
CA ILE A 109 -3.74 4.18 -11.06
C ILE A 109 -4.77 4.05 -12.17
N PHE A 110 -6.04 4.22 -11.82
CA PHE A 110 -7.13 4.26 -12.77
C PHE A 110 -7.42 5.71 -13.14
N VAL A 111 -7.38 6.03 -14.42
CA VAL A 111 -7.47 7.40 -14.93
C VAL A 111 -8.73 7.55 -15.76
N ASN A 112 -9.48 8.60 -15.52
CA ASN A 112 -10.56 8.96 -16.41
C ASN A 112 -9.97 9.43 -17.75
N PRO A 113 -10.36 8.82 -18.89
CA PRO A 113 -9.73 9.06 -20.18
C PRO A 113 -9.89 10.50 -20.70
N TYR A 114 -10.78 11.30 -20.12
CA TYR A 114 -10.91 12.72 -20.44
C TYR A 114 -9.82 13.60 -19.82
N PHE A 115 -8.99 13.06 -18.93
CA PHE A 115 -7.87 13.77 -18.30
C PHE A 115 -6.53 13.32 -18.88
N LEU A 116 -5.66 14.29 -19.19
CA LEU A 116 -4.31 14.01 -19.65
C LEU A 116 -3.37 13.85 -18.44
N VAL A 117 -2.75 12.67 -18.34
CA VAL A 117 -1.72 12.40 -17.34
C VAL A 117 -0.36 12.60 -17.97
N ALA A 118 0.52 13.32 -17.26
CA ALA A 118 1.86 13.59 -17.75
C ALA A 118 2.64 12.28 -17.96
N PRO A 119 3.28 12.06 -19.13
CA PRO A 119 3.97 10.79 -19.41
C PRO A 119 5.04 10.42 -18.39
N HIS A 120 5.77 11.41 -17.87
CA HIS A 120 6.80 11.17 -16.85
C HIS A 120 6.21 10.63 -15.54
N PHE A 121 4.99 11.05 -15.17
CA PHE A 121 4.33 10.54 -13.97
C PHE A 121 4.05 9.05 -14.11
N ILE A 122 3.48 8.62 -15.24
CA ILE A 122 3.21 7.21 -15.55
C ILE A 122 4.52 6.39 -15.54
N GLN A 123 5.57 6.92 -16.15
CA GLN A 123 6.89 6.26 -16.19
C GLN A 123 7.49 6.11 -14.80
N ASP A 124 7.49 7.17 -13.99
CA ASP A 124 8.08 7.16 -12.66
C ASP A 124 7.28 6.28 -11.68
N THR A 125 5.94 6.32 -11.74
CA THR A 125 5.08 5.46 -10.91
C THR A 125 5.30 3.98 -11.26
N TYR A 126 5.44 3.65 -12.54
CA TYR A 126 5.77 2.29 -12.95
C TYR A 126 7.20 1.90 -12.52
N PHE A 127 8.18 2.79 -12.74
CA PHE A 127 9.58 2.50 -12.47
C PHE A 127 9.84 2.25 -10.98
N TYR A 128 9.43 3.20 -10.13
CA TYR A 128 9.70 3.15 -8.69
C TYR A 128 8.70 2.29 -7.91
N TYR A 129 7.43 2.25 -8.33
CA TYR A 129 6.36 1.62 -7.54
C TYR A 129 5.76 0.38 -8.19
N LYS A 130 6.13 0.05 -9.43
CA LYS A 130 5.50 -1.02 -10.24
C LYS A 130 3.99 -0.82 -10.41
N ALA A 131 3.52 0.42 -10.24
CA ALA A 131 2.12 0.76 -10.36
C ALA A 131 1.70 0.77 -11.83
N LEU A 132 0.64 0.03 -12.15
CA LEU A 132 0.05 0.05 -13.49
C LEU A 132 -0.81 1.30 -13.64
N THR A 133 -0.85 1.89 -14.84
CA THR A 133 -1.81 2.94 -15.18
C THR A 133 -2.81 2.40 -16.18
N VAL A 134 -4.09 2.53 -15.89
CA VAL A 134 -5.20 1.98 -16.68
C VAL A 134 -6.24 3.07 -16.90
N ASN A 135 -6.77 3.18 -18.11
CA ASN A 135 -7.90 4.07 -18.37
C ASN A 135 -9.21 3.42 -17.90
N ILE A 136 -10.03 4.19 -17.21
CA ILE A 136 -11.35 3.76 -16.75
C ILE A 136 -12.27 3.61 -17.96
N GLU A 137 -12.91 2.45 -18.06
CA GLU A 137 -13.99 2.23 -19.02
C GLU A 137 -15.31 2.81 -18.48
N LEU A 138 -15.52 4.11 -18.68
CA LEU A 138 -16.68 4.85 -18.14
C LEU A 138 -18.05 4.31 -18.59
N GLN A 139 -18.11 3.57 -19.70
CA GLN A 139 -19.33 3.01 -20.28
C GLN A 139 -19.36 1.47 -20.21
N ALA A 140 -18.54 0.86 -19.35
CA ALA A 140 -18.50 -0.59 -19.21
C ALA A 140 -19.85 -1.15 -18.76
N THR A 141 -20.17 -2.35 -19.24
CA THR A 141 -21.34 -3.10 -18.74
C THR A 141 -21.12 -3.46 -17.27
N GLY A 142 -22.01 -3.02 -16.39
CA GLY A 142 -21.87 -3.13 -14.93
C GLY A 142 -21.24 -1.91 -14.26
N GLY A 143 -20.95 -0.84 -15.01
CA GLY A 143 -20.44 0.42 -14.50
C GLY A 143 -18.90 0.50 -14.44
N PRO A 144 -18.33 1.71 -14.40
CA PRO A 144 -16.88 1.92 -14.31
C PRO A 144 -16.23 1.30 -13.07
N GLU A 145 -16.97 1.18 -11.96
CA GLU A 145 -16.49 0.59 -10.71
C GLU A 145 -16.12 -0.88 -10.87
N LYS A 146 -16.82 -1.59 -11.77
CA LYS A 146 -16.61 -3.02 -12.00
C LYS A 146 -15.17 -3.32 -12.40
N GLN A 147 -14.59 -2.52 -13.29
CA GLN A 147 -13.20 -2.70 -13.75
C GLN A 147 -12.21 -2.61 -12.58
N VAL A 148 -12.43 -1.65 -11.68
CA VAL A 148 -11.58 -1.42 -10.51
C VAL A 148 -11.78 -2.53 -9.47
N ASN A 149 -13.02 -2.91 -9.19
CA ASN A 149 -13.36 -3.98 -8.26
C ASN A 149 -12.84 -5.34 -8.75
N ASP A 150 -12.98 -5.66 -10.04
CA ASP A 150 -12.43 -6.89 -10.65
C ASP A 150 -10.90 -6.93 -10.51
N PHE A 151 -10.22 -5.80 -10.71
CA PHE A 151 -8.78 -5.70 -10.51
C PHE A 151 -8.40 -6.01 -9.05
N ILE A 152 -9.08 -5.38 -8.07
CA ILE A 152 -8.83 -5.61 -6.64
C ILE A 152 -9.10 -7.06 -6.26
N ALA A 153 -10.23 -7.62 -6.70
CA ALA A 153 -10.61 -9.00 -6.44
C ALA A 153 -9.57 -9.98 -6.99
N GLY A 154 -9.11 -9.78 -8.22
CA GLY A 154 -8.06 -10.58 -8.84
C GLY A 154 -6.73 -10.53 -8.07
N LYS A 155 -6.35 -9.36 -7.54
CA LYS A 155 -5.12 -9.20 -6.73
C LYS A 155 -5.22 -9.76 -5.32
N THR A 156 -6.42 -9.93 -4.80
CA THR A 156 -6.68 -10.36 -3.41
C THR A 156 -7.30 -11.75 -3.33
N ARG A 157 -7.23 -12.55 -4.40
CA ARG A 157 -7.85 -13.89 -4.49
C ARG A 157 -9.34 -13.88 -4.15
N ASN A 158 -10.04 -12.83 -4.55
CA ASN A 158 -11.46 -12.58 -4.27
C ASN A 158 -11.79 -12.44 -2.78
N ILE A 159 -10.82 -12.15 -1.90
CA ILE A 159 -11.11 -11.84 -0.50
C ILE A 159 -11.69 -10.44 -0.37
N ILE A 160 -11.13 -9.48 -1.11
CA ILE A 160 -11.61 -8.10 -1.14
C ILE A 160 -12.38 -7.91 -2.45
N GLN A 161 -13.68 -7.71 -2.34
CA GLN A 161 -14.59 -7.50 -3.46
C GLN A 161 -15.42 -6.25 -3.21
N ASP A 162 -15.95 -5.66 -4.29
CA ASP A 162 -16.94 -4.58 -4.24
C ASP A 162 -16.55 -3.36 -3.37
N VAL A 163 -15.26 -2.97 -3.43
CA VAL A 163 -14.74 -1.82 -2.68
C VAL A 163 -15.41 -0.52 -3.11
N LEU A 164 -15.63 -0.35 -4.41
CA LEU A 164 -16.34 0.79 -4.98
C LEU A 164 -17.81 0.44 -5.20
N SER A 165 -18.70 1.20 -4.55
CA SER A 165 -20.14 1.06 -4.72
C SER A 165 -20.60 1.66 -6.06
N PRO A 166 -21.69 1.15 -6.67
CA PRO A 166 -22.21 1.71 -7.91
C PRO A 166 -22.47 3.22 -7.82
N GLY A 167 -21.98 3.98 -8.81
CA GLY A 167 -22.11 5.43 -8.86
C GLY A 167 -21.08 6.22 -8.05
N SER A 168 -20.05 5.55 -7.51
CA SER A 168 -18.92 6.21 -6.84
C SER A 168 -17.86 6.74 -7.80
N ILE A 169 -17.90 6.32 -9.07
CA ILE A 169 -17.10 6.88 -10.15
C ILE A 169 -18.03 7.64 -11.11
N ASP A 170 -17.75 8.92 -11.29
CA ASP A 170 -18.50 9.82 -12.16
C ASP A 170 -17.59 10.58 -13.13
N SER A 171 -18.17 11.49 -13.92
CA SER A 171 -17.42 12.32 -14.87
C SER A 171 -16.40 13.27 -14.21
N ASN A 172 -16.56 13.58 -12.92
CA ASN A 172 -15.66 14.44 -12.17
C ASN A 172 -14.50 13.65 -11.53
N THR A 173 -14.61 12.33 -11.48
CA THR A 173 -13.56 11.45 -11.00
C THR A 173 -12.41 11.47 -12.00
N ALA A 174 -11.33 12.17 -11.67
CA ALA A 174 -10.16 12.29 -12.55
C ALA A 174 -9.24 11.06 -12.48
N MET A 175 -9.00 10.57 -11.27
CA MET A 175 -8.03 9.51 -11.00
C MET A 175 -8.39 8.79 -9.71
N ILE A 176 -8.19 7.47 -9.69
CA ILE A 176 -8.35 6.61 -8.52
C ILE A 176 -7.03 5.90 -8.29
N LEU A 177 -6.55 5.98 -7.06
CA LEU A 177 -5.36 5.30 -6.62
C LEU A 177 -5.75 4.04 -5.85
N ILE A 178 -5.33 2.89 -6.36
CA ILE A 178 -5.54 1.59 -5.74
C ILE A 178 -4.22 1.07 -5.22
N ASN A 179 -4.20 0.75 -3.94
CA ASN A 179 -3.19 -0.11 -3.35
C ASN A 179 -3.88 -1.32 -2.76
N THR A 180 -3.37 -2.51 -3.07
CA THR A 180 -3.85 -3.77 -2.50
C THR A 180 -2.68 -4.56 -1.93
N ILE A 181 -2.95 -5.22 -0.80
CA ILE A 181 -2.02 -6.14 -0.15
C ILE A 181 -2.79 -7.36 0.31
N TYR A 182 -2.27 -8.52 -0.03
CA TYR A 182 -2.73 -9.81 0.44
C TYR A 182 -1.57 -10.48 1.15
N PHE A 183 -1.83 -10.98 2.36
CA PHE A 183 -0.86 -11.67 3.19
C PHE A 183 -1.45 -12.99 3.66
N ASN A 184 -0.76 -14.08 3.39
CA ASN A 184 -1.05 -15.40 3.93
C ASN A 184 0.28 -16.06 4.30
N GLY A 185 0.56 -16.10 5.60
CA GLY A 185 1.78 -16.68 6.15
C GLY A 185 1.52 -17.97 6.90
N THR A 186 2.53 -18.85 6.91
CA THR A 186 2.54 -20.04 7.75
C THR A 186 3.33 -19.72 9.02
N TRP A 187 2.80 -20.12 10.18
CA TRP A 187 3.54 -20.02 11.44
C TRP A 187 4.83 -20.85 11.37
N GLU A 188 5.95 -20.32 11.87
CA GLU A 188 7.20 -21.07 12.00
C GLU A 188 7.02 -22.31 12.89
N GLN A 189 6.23 -22.15 13.96
CA GLN A 189 5.75 -23.24 14.81
C GLN A 189 4.23 -23.31 14.69
N THR A 190 3.73 -24.31 13.97
CA THR A 190 2.30 -24.45 13.72
C THR A 190 1.55 -24.94 14.98
N PHE A 191 0.30 -24.51 15.09
CA PHE A 191 -0.61 -25.03 16.11
C PHE A 191 -1.06 -26.44 15.74
N ASN A 192 -1.24 -27.30 16.74
CA ASN A 192 -1.90 -28.59 16.54
C ASN A 192 -3.40 -28.34 16.38
N GLU A 193 -3.94 -28.57 15.19
CA GLU A 193 -5.36 -28.37 14.87
C GLU A 193 -6.30 -29.17 15.79
N GLY A 194 -5.87 -30.35 16.27
CA GLY A 194 -6.65 -31.15 17.23
C GLY A 194 -6.76 -30.54 18.63
N ARG A 195 -6.12 -29.38 18.86
CA ARG A 195 -6.22 -28.59 20.10
C ARG A 195 -6.93 -27.25 19.88
N THR A 196 -7.46 -27.00 18.67
CA THR A 196 -8.30 -25.83 18.41
C THR A 196 -9.74 -26.16 18.78
N GLU A 197 -10.26 -25.46 19.78
CA GLU A 197 -11.64 -25.62 20.25
C GLU A 197 -12.37 -24.28 20.32
N LEU A 198 -13.70 -24.34 20.32
CA LEU A 198 -14.52 -23.14 20.55
C LEU A 198 -14.37 -22.72 22.01
N ASP A 199 -14.06 -21.45 22.21
CA ASP A 199 -14.01 -20.84 23.53
C ASP A 199 -14.61 -19.43 23.48
N ASP A 200 -14.99 -18.91 24.63
CA ASP A 200 -15.61 -17.60 24.77
C ASP A 200 -14.57 -16.47 24.59
N PHE A 201 -14.92 -15.41 23.86
CA PHE A 201 -14.05 -14.25 23.66
C PHE A 201 -14.53 -13.03 24.46
N ASN A 202 -13.70 -12.51 25.36
CA ASN A 202 -13.99 -11.30 26.13
C ASN A 202 -13.73 -10.05 25.26
N LYS A 203 -14.78 -9.32 24.91
CA LYS A 203 -14.68 -8.07 24.14
C LYS A 203 -14.18 -6.92 25.02
N LEU A 204 -13.70 -5.86 24.39
CA LEU A 204 -13.19 -4.65 25.07
C LEU A 204 -14.25 -3.92 25.91
N ASP A 205 -15.52 -4.05 25.57
CA ASP A 205 -16.66 -3.50 26.33
C ASP A 205 -17.06 -4.37 27.54
N GLY A 206 -16.30 -5.43 27.82
CA GLY A 206 -16.57 -6.39 28.90
C GLY A 206 -17.64 -7.42 28.57
N THR A 207 -18.24 -7.38 27.37
CA THR A 207 -19.24 -8.37 26.97
C THR A 207 -18.58 -9.62 26.40
N LEU A 208 -19.16 -10.79 26.71
CA LEU A 208 -18.69 -12.07 26.23
C LEU A 208 -19.28 -12.34 24.83
N ARG A 209 -18.43 -12.63 23.84
CA ARG A 209 -18.88 -13.28 22.60
C ARG A 209 -18.87 -14.78 22.84
N LYS A 210 -20.06 -15.33 23.05
CA LYS A 210 -20.25 -16.78 23.13
C LYS A 210 -20.11 -17.38 21.75
N ASN A 211 -19.27 -18.39 21.63
CA ASN A 211 -19.22 -19.22 20.44
C ASN A 211 -20.18 -20.40 20.67
N ALA A 212 -21.40 -20.30 20.10
CA ALA A 212 -22.39 -21.37 20.17
C ALA A 212 -22.14 -22.43 19.09
N VAL A 213 -22.39 -23.69 19.45
CA VAL A 213 -22.43 -24.88 18.57
C VAL A 213 -23.52 -24.73 17.52
#